data_AF-A0A8B8KZC8-F1
#
_entry.id   AF-A0A8B8KZC8-F1
#
_cell.length_a   1.000
_cell.length_b   1.000
_cell.length_c   1.000
_cell.angle_alpha   90.00
_cell.angle_beta   90.00
_cell.angle_gamma   90.00
#
_symmetry.space_group_name_H-M   'P 1'
#
loop_
_entity.id
_entity.type
_entity.pdbx_description
1 polymer ?
#
loop_
_entity_poly.entity_id
_entity_poly.type
_entity_poly.pdbx_seq_one_letter_code
_entity_poly.pdbx_strand_id
1 'polypeptide(L)'
;MKKLKHYYGQQHSSSAEQRKWVFPVIATASLLSLFSLLLLVPTLTSPQAARILPFSLSTAATTTTLSSLFVESKLHSLPLPSHSPHPPILAYLISGSAGHAAALQRTLAALYHPRNRYILHLDLESSLEERRNLKRHVDGHVTFRTFGNVRMVSKANLVTYRGPTMVANTLHAAAIALTEFNDWDWFINLSASDYPLVTQDDLLHAFSNLPRDLNFIDHTSDIGWKDHQRARPIIIDPGLYMTKKQDVFWITQRRSRPTAFKLFTGSAWMALSRSFIDYCIWGWDNLPRTVLMYYTNFISSPEGYFHTVICNAQEFRNTTVNSDLHFISWDNPPKQHPHYLGLADMKRMVDSSAPFARKFHENDPVLDKIDAELLSRGPGMVVPGGWCIGSRENGSDPCSVIGNTTVLRPGPGSKRLENLFTSLLSDENFRPKQCV
;
A
#
# COMPACT_ATOMS: atom_id res chain seq x y z
N MET A 1 15.03 -31.93 -50.98
CA MET A 1 15.20 -33.02 -49.99
C MET A 1 16.66 -33.53 -49.87
N LYS A 2 17.66 -32.68 -49.58
CA LYS A 2 19.05 -33.15 -49.26
C LYS A 2 19.84 -32.29 -48.26
N LYS A 3 19.18 -31.46 -47.44
CA LYS A 3 19.85 -30.62 -46.40
C LYS A 3 19.27 -30.73 -44.98
N LEU A 4 18.49 -31.78 -44.66
CA LEU A 4 17.97 -32.01 -43.31
C LEU A 4 18.58 -33.20 -42.56
N LYS A 5 19.48 -33.98 -43.18
CA LYS A 5 20.05 -35.19 -42.56
C LYS A 5 21.26 -34.94 -41.66
N HIS A 6 21.87 -33.75 -41.67
CA HIS A 6 23.09 -33.51 -40.89
C HIS A 6 22.85 -32.97 -39.48
N TYR A 7 21.67 -32.44 -39.18
CA TYR A 7 21.38 -31.82 -37.88
C TYR A 7 20.90 -32.83 -36.81
N TYR A 8 20.38 -33.98 -37.22
CA TYR A 8 19.87 -35.01 -36.30
C TYR A 8 20.95 -36.00 -35.79
N GLY A 9 22.15 -36.01 -36.39
CA GLY A 9 23.23 -36.92 -36.00
C GLY A 9 24.05 -36.45 -34.79
N GLN A 10 24.09 -35.15 -34.50
CA GLN A 10 24.91 -34.60 -33.41
C GLN A 10 24.17 -34.47 -32.07
N GLN A 11 22.84 -34.45 -32.06
CA GLN A 11 22.05 -34.23 -30.85
C GLN A 11 21.79 -35.51 -30.04
N HIS A 12 21.97 -36.69 -30.64
CA HIS A 12 21.84 -37.97 -29.93
C HIS A 12 23.10 -38.38 -29.14
N SER A 13 24.25 -37.72 -29.37
CA SER A 13 25.50 -38.03 -28.66
C SER A 13 25.60 -37.38 -27.27
N SER A 14 24.96 -36.21 -27.04
CA SER A 14 25.13 -35.48 -25.77
C SER A 14 24.10 -35.87 -24.69
N SER A 15 22.94 -36.40 -25.07
CA SER A 15 21.89 -36.80 -24.10
C SER A 15 22.17 -38.15 -23.42
N ALA A 16 23.00 -39.00 -24.04
CA ALA A 16 23.41 -40.28 -23.49
C ALA A 16 24.46 -40.14 -22.37
N GLU A 17 25.32 -39.11 -22.41
CA GLU A 17 26.33 -38.89 -21.36
C GLU A 17 25.75 -38.18 -20.12
N GLN A 18 24.82 -37.23 -20.29
CA GLN A 18 24.18 -36.55 -19.16
C GLN A 18 23.32 -37.50 -18.29
N ARG A 19 22.75 -38.57 -18.86
CA ARG A 19 21.99 -39.58 -18.09
C ARG A 19 22.85 -40.48 -17.21
N LYS A 20 24.16 -40.61 -17.47
CA LYS A 20 25.05 -41.49 -16.69
C LYS A 20 25.36 -40.95 -15.29
N TRP A 21 25.24 -39.64 -15.07
CA TRP A 21 25.55 -38.99 -13.79
C TRP A 21 24.34 -38.66 -12.91
N VAL A 22 23.12 -38.69 -13.47
CA VAL A 22 21.90 -38.36 -12.71
C VAL A 22 21.52 -39.47 -11.72
N PHE A 23 21.65 -40.74 -12.11
CA PHE A 23 21.32 -41.88 -11.24
C PHE A 23 22.25 -42.02 -10.02
N PRO A 24 23.60 -41.90 -10.15
CA PRO A 24 24.48 -41.92 -8.98
C PRO A 24 24.20 -40.77 -8.01
N VAL A 25 23.94 -39.56 -8.52
CA VAL A 25 23.71 -38.37 -7.66
C VAL A 25 22.40 -38.50 -6.87
N ILE A 26 21.31 -38.93 -7.52
CA ILE A 26 20.04 -39.17 -6.82
C ILE A 26 20.19 -40.27 -5.77
N ALA A 27 20.88 -41.37 -6.09
CA ALA A 27 21.13 -42.45 -5.13
C ALA A 27 21.94 -41.97 -3.91
N THR A 28 22.98 -41.15 -4.12
CA THR A 28 23.77 -40.58 -3.01
C THR A 28 22.96 -39.61 -2.15
N ALA A 29 22.10 -38.78 -2.76
CA ALA A 29 21.24 -37.85 -2.03
C ALA A 29 20.18 -38.59 -1.20
N SER A 30 19.59 -39.67 -1.73
CA SER A 30 18.63 -40.51 -1.00
C SER A 30 19.30 -41.29 0.15
N LEU A 31 20.53 -41.75 -0.03
CA LEU A 31 21.28 -42.42 1.04
C LEU A 31 21.66 -41.44 2.16
N LEU A 32 22.03 -40.21 1.82
CA LEU A 32 22.32 -39.15 2.80
C LEU A 32 21.07 -38.73 3.58
N SER A 33 19.91 -38.66 2.94
CA SER A 33 18.65 -38.33 3.62
C SER A 33 18.19 -39.45 4.56
N LEU A 34 18.34 -40.72 4.15
CA LEU A 34 18.07 -41.89 5.00
C LEU A 34 19.03 -41.95 6.20
N PHE A 35 20.31 -41.65 5.99
CA PHE A 35 21.29 -41.60 7.08
C PHE A 35 20.99 -40.47 8.08
N SER A 36 20.55 -39.32 7.57
CA SER A 36 20.10 -38.18 8.40
C SER A 36 18.86 -38.52 9.21
N LEU A 37 17.90 -39.25 8.61
CA LEU A 37 16.70 -39.71 9.31
C LEU A 37 17.03 -40.74 10.40
N LEU A 38 17.94 -41.68 10.11
CA LEU A 38 18.39 -42.70 11.06
C LEU A 38 19.21 -42.13 12.23
N LEU A 39 19.87 -40.99 12.04
CA LEU A 39 20.55 -40.25 13.12
C LEU A 39 19.58 -39.48 14.04
N LEU A 40 18.34 -39.21 13.61
CA LEU A 40 17.32 -38.59 14.48
C LEU A 40 16.60 -39.61 15.38
N VAL A 41 16.49 -40.88 14.97
CA VAL A 41 15.78 -41.92 15.72
C VAL A 41 16.33 -42.17 17.14
N PRO A 42 17.65 -42.09 17.43
CA PRO A 42 18.17 -42.26 18.79
C PRO A 42 17.92 -41.05 19.70
N THR A 43 17.62 -39.87 19.14
CA THR A 43 17.32 -38.66 19.95
C THR A 43 15.89 -38.64 20.49
N LEU A 44 15.01 -39.49 19.97
CA LEU A 44 13.60 -39.59 20.36
C LEU A 44 13.34 -40.64 21.46
N THR A 45 14.34 -41.43 21.86
CA THR A 45 14.16 -42.55 22.82
C THR A 45 14.85 -42.34 24.17
N SER A 46 15.45 -41.17 24.42
CA SER A 46 15.99 -40.84 25.74
C SER A 46 14.92 -40.18 26.65
N PRO A 47 14.61 -40.73 27.84
CA PRO A 47 13.55 -40.22 28.72
C PRO A 47 13.83 -38.85 29.37
N GLN A 48 14.96 -38.20 29.06
CA GLN A 48 15.35 -36.92 29.67
C GLN A 48 15.17 -35.70 28.75
N ALA A 49 14.70 -35.86 27.51
CA ALA A 49 14.47 -34.74 26.59
C ALA A 49 13.06 -34.11 26.68
N ALA A 50 12.16 -34.64 27.51
CA ALA A 50 10.77 -34.19 27.63
C ALA A 50 10.57 -32.90 28.46
N ARG A 51 11.54 -31.99 28.50
CA ARG A 51 11.44 -30.69 29.21
C ARG A 51 11.53 -29.46 28.30
N ILE A 52 11.34 -29.60 26.99
CA ILE A 52 11.34 -28.48 26.05
C ILE A 52 10.08 -28.50 25.17
N LEU A 53 8.89 -28.51 25.77
CA LEU A 53 7.62 -28.16 25.10
C LEU A 53 6.65 -27.60 26.16
N PRO A 54 6.10 -26.38 26.01
CA PRO A 54 5.21 -25.79 26.99
C PRO A 54 3.75 -26.13 26.66
N PHE A 55 3.34 -27.38 26.80
CA PHE A 55 1.92 -27.72 26.73
C PHE A 55 1.55 -28.79 27.76
N SER A 56 1.19 -28.32 28.96
CA SER A 56 0.51 -29.12 29.96
C SER A 56 -0.97 -29.24 29.59
N LEU A 57 -1.40 -30.40 29.10
CA LEU A 57 -2.81 -30.73 28.93
C LEU A 57 -3.41 -31.10 30.30
N SER A 58 -4.19 -30.19 30.88
CA SER A 58 -5.04 -30.47 32.04
C SER A 58 -6.42 -30.91 31.55
N THR A 59 -6.79 -32.16 31.85
CA THR A 59 -8.13 -32.71 31.63
C THR A 59 -8.98 -32.53 32.88
N ALA A 60 -9.90 -31.56 32.89
CA ALA A 60 -11.09 -31.59 33.75
C ALA A 60 -12.16 -30.57 33.30
N ALA A 61 -13.43 -31.00 33.42
CA ALA A 61 -14.69 -30.24 33.38
C ALA A 61 -15.29 -29.87 32.00
N THR A 62 -16.02 -30.86 31.47
CA THR A 62 -17.13 -30.77 30.53
C THR A 62 -18.25 -29.84 31.04
N THR A 63 -18.50 -28.74 30.33
CA THR A 63 -19.84 -28.16 29.95
C THR A 63 -19.77 -26.68 29.51
N THR A 64 -18.59 -26.03 29.55
CA THR A 64 -18.40 -24.64 29.04
C THR A 64 -17.54 -24.53 27.77
N THR A 65 -17.16 -25.66 27.15
CA THR A 65 -16.02 -25.74 26.22
C THR A 65 -16.32 -25.59 24.73
N LEU A 66 -17.58 -25.53 24.29
CA LEU A 66 -17.91 -25.43 22.85
C LEU A 66 -17.47 -24.11 22.21
N SER A 67 -17.37 -23.01 22.97
CA SER A 67 -16.81 -21.76 22.45
C SER A 67 -15.30 -21.82 22.23
N SER A 68 -14.57 -22.74 22.87
CA SER A 68 -13.10 -22.78 22.86
C SER A 68 -12.48 -23.74 21.82
N LEU A 69 -13.30 -24.54 21.14
CA LEU A 69 -12.85 -25.49 20.12
C LEU A 69 -12.42 -24.83 18.82
N PHE A 70 -12.99 -23.65 18.55
CA PHE A 70 -12.80 -22.86 17.36
C PHE A 70 -11.93 -21.65 17.71
N VAL A 71 -10.86 -21.42 16.95
CA VAL A 71 -9.88 -20.34 17.20
C VAL A 71 -10.54 -18.96 17.08
N GLU A 72 -11.67 -18.88 16.38
CA GLU A 72 -12.53 -17.73 16.15
C GLU A 72 -12.90 -16.99 17.44
N SER A 73 -13.13 -17.68 18.57
CA SER A 73 -13.44 -17.04 19.85
C SER A 73 -12.22 -16.42 20.55
N LYS A 74 -11.01 -16.76 20.11
CA LYS A 74 -9.74 -16.21 20.58
C LYS A 74 -9.16 -15.17 19.62
N LEU A 75 -9.78 -14.99 18.45
CA LEU A 75 -9.38 -14.04 17.42
C LEU A 75 -10.22 -12.78 17.56
N HIS A 76 -9.80 -11.90 18.45
CA HIS A 76 -10.32 -10.54 18.49
C HIS A 76 -9.46 -9.64 17.62
N SER A 77 -10.07 -8.61 17.04
CA SER A 77 -9.33 -7.48 16.47
C SER A 77 -8.35 -6.97 17.52
N LEU A 78 -7.12 -6.64 17.07
CA LEU A 78 -6.13 -6.05 17.96
C LEU A 78 -6.79 -4.87 18.71
N PRO A 79 -6.61 -4.76 20.04
CA PRO A 79 -7.21 -3.68 20.80
C PRO A 79 -6.85 -2.36 20.14
N LEU A 80 -7.85 -1.49 19.99
CA LEU A 80 -7.66 -0.13 19.48
C LEU A 80 -6.46 0.49 20.21
N PRO A 81 -5.49 1.09 19.49
CA PRO A 81 -4.42 1.81 20.15
C PRO A 81 -5.06 2.85 21.08
N SER A 82 -4.79 2.75 22.38
CA SER A 82 -5.20 3.76 23.35
C SER A 82 -4.74 5.13 22.86
N HIS A 83 -5.52 6.20 23.09
CA HIS A 83 -5.13 7.57 22.75
C HIS A 83 -3.69 7.83 23.20
N SER A 84 -2.78 7.81 22.22
CA SER A 84 -1.37 8.10 22.47
C SER A 84 -1.23 9.61 22.64
N PRO A 85 -0.50 10.08 23.66
CA PRO A 85 -0.22 11.51 23.82
C PRO A 85 0.66 12.06 22.68
N HIS A 86 1.22 11.19 21.85
CA HIS A 86 2.09 11.57 20.74
C HIS A 86 1.31 11.73 19.43
N PRO A 87 1.73 12.67 18.57
CA PRO A 87 1.19 12.76 17.22
C PRO A 87 1.24 11.42 16.49
N PRO A 88 0.27 11.14 15.61
CA PRO A 88 0.25 9.90 14.87
C PRO A 88 1.45 9.77 13.94
N ILE A 89 1.63 8.56 13.42
CA ILE A 89 2.66 8.22 12.46
C ILE A 89 1.96 7.78 11.18
N LEU A 90 2.24 8.45 10.08
CA LEU A 90 1.66 8.13 8.78
C LEU A 90 2.65 7.28 7.97
N ALA A 91 2.17 6.18 7.40
CA ALA A 91 2.89 5.38 6.43
C ALA A 91 2.42 5.72 5.02
N TYR A 92 3.32 6.16 4.16
CA TYR A 92 3.02 6.51 2.78
C TYR A 92 3.52 5.45 1.81
N LEU A 93 2.68 5.01 0.89
CA LEU A 93 3.12 4.45 -0.38
C LEU A 93 3.15 5.57 -1.41
N ILE A 94 4.32 5.84 -2.00
CA ILE A 94 4.46 6.78 -3.12
C ILE A 94 4.92 5.98 -4.34
N SER A 95 4.04 5.82 -5.33
CA SER A 95 4.28 4.94 -6.48
C SER A 95 4.36 5.68 -7.82
N GLY A 96 5.35 5.33 -8.63
CA GLY A 96 5.57 5.88 -9.97
C GLY A 96 5.71 4.81 -11.04
N SER A 97 5.91 5.26 -12.28
CA SER A 97 6.12 4.47 -13.50
C SER A 97 7.28 5.10 -14.29
N ALA A 98 7.59 4.58 -15.47
CA ALA A 98 8.69 5.11 -16.29
C ALA A 98 8.63 6.63 -16.45
N GLY A 99 9.77 7.30 -16.18
CA GLY A 99 9.91 8.75 -16.23
C GLY A 99 9.50 9.49 -14.95
N HIS A 100 8.95 8.82 -13.94
CA HIS A 100 8.44 9.48 -12.74
C HIS A 100 9.45 9.59 -11.59
N ALA A 101 10.71 9.24 -11.77
CA ALA A 101 11.69 9.27 -10.68
C ALA A 101 11.85 10.66 -10.03
N ALA A 102 11.89 11.75 -10.81
CA ALA A 102 12.05 13.09 -10.23
C ALA A 102 10.76 13.58 -9.55
N ALA A 103 9.59 13.31 -10.12
CA ALA A 103 8.30 13.54 -9.46
C ALA A 103 8.21 12.81 -8.11
N LEU A 104 8.62 11.53 -8.04
CA LEU A 104 8.69 10.76 -6.79
C LEU A 104 9.60 11.41 -5.74
N GLN A 105 10.78 11.88 -6.14
CA GLN A 105 11.71 12.58 -5.23
C GLN A 105 11.08 13.87 -4.70
N ARG A 106 10.47 14.67 -5.58
CA ARG A 106 9.83 15.93 -5.22
C ARG A 106 8.68 15.72 -4.23
N THR A 107 7.80 14.75 -4.50
CA THR A 107 6.67 14.39 -3.64
C THR A 107 7.14 13.81 -2.30
N LEU A 108 8.15 12.93 -2.29
CA LEU A 108 8.73 12.42 -1.04
C LEU A 108 9.25 13.57 -0.16
N ALA A 109 10.01 14.50 -0.74
CA ALA A 109 10.52 15.65 0.00
C ALA A 109 9.38 16.61 0.46
N ALA A 110 8.30 16.74 -0.31
CA ALA A 110 7.10 17.50 0.08
C ALA A 110 6.38 16.87 1.28
N LEU A 111 6.39 15.54 1.36
CA LEU A 111 5.70 14.77 2.39
C LEU A 111 6.59 14.44 3.59
N TYR A 112 7.88 14.77 3.56
CA TYR A 112 8.84 14.23 4.51
C TYR A 112 8.64 14.81 5.92
N HIS A 113 8.58 13.91 6.90
CA HIS A 113 8.59 14.18 8.31
C HIS A 113 9.28 13.01 9.02
N PRO A 114 10.19 13.24 10.00
CA PRO A 114 10.98 12.18 10.62
C PRO A 114 10.15 11.13 11.38
N ARG A 115 8.93 11.48 11.80
CA ARG A 115 8.01 10.53 12.45
C ARG A 115 7.37 9.55 11.49
N ASN A 116 7.19 9.92 10.23
CA ASN A 116 6.42 9.13 9.27
C ASN A 116 7.26 7.99 8.66
N ARG A 117 6.60 7.10 7.91
CA ARG A 117 7.21 5.98 7.19
C ARG A 117 6.93 6.13 5.71
N TYR A 118 7.92 5.84 4.87
CA TYR A 118 7.78 6.02 3.42
C TYR A 118 8.18 4.74 2.70
N ILE A 119 7.31 4.27 1.82
CA ILE A 119 7.57 3.17 0.90
C ILE A 119 7.53 3.74 -0.50
N LEU A 120 8.68 3.76 -1.15
CA LEU A 120 8.85 4.30 -2.48
C LEU A 120 8.87 3.15 -3.49
N HIS A 121 7.98 3.21 -4.48
CA HIS A 121 7.90 2.20 -5.53
C HIS A 121 7.98 2.86 -6.90
N LEU A 122 8.89 2.37 -7.74
CA LEU A 122 8.97 2.74 -9.14
C LEU A 122 8.83 1.45 -9.94
N ASP A 123 7.79 1.36 -10.76
CA ASP A 123 7.34 0.10 -11.35
C ASP A 123 8.33 -0.49 -12.37
N LEU A 124 8.08 -1.72 -12.81
CA LEU A 124 8.96 -2.46 -13.71
C LEU A 124 8.97 -1.92 -15.16
N GLU A 125 8.04 -1.04 -15.54
CA GLU A 125 8.13 -0.31 -16.81
C GLU A 125 9.32 0.65 -16.81
N SER A 126 9.67 1.16 -15.64
CA SER A 126 10.80 2.05 -15.42
C SER A 126 12.13 1.32 -15.63
N SER A 127 13.06 1.98 -16.32
CA SER A 127 14.36 1.39 -16.62
C SER A 127 15.12 1.02 -15.34
N LEU A 128 15.99 0.01 -15.44
CA LEU A 128 16.86 -0.37 -14.31
C LEU A 128 17.72 0.81 -13.85
N GLU A 129 18.19 1.63 -14.78
CA GLU A 129 19.00 2.81 -14.48
C GLU A 129 18.21 3.87 -13.73
N GLU A 130 16.99 4.17 -14.16
CA GLU A 130 16.10 5.11 -13.47
C GLU A 130 15.84 4.65 -12.02
N ARG A 131 15.51 3.37 -11.82
CA ARG A 131 15.32 2.79 -10.48
C ARG A 131 16.58 2.83 -9.63
N ARG A 132 17.75 2.57 -10.22
CA ARG A 132 19.05 2.70 -9.51
C ARG A 132 19.35 4.13 -9.13
N ASN A 133 19.04 5.09 -9.99
CA ASN A 133 19.27 6.51 -9.73
C ASN A 133 18.40 7.02 -8.60
N LEU A 134 17.12 6.65 -8.61
CA LEU A 134 16.21 6.93 -7.50
C LEU A 134 16.71 6.32 -6.20
N LYS A 135 17.17 5.06 -6.22
CA LYS A 135 17.74 4.40 -5.05
C LYS A 135 18.98 5.14 -4.51
N ARG A 136 19.93 5.47 -5.39
CA ARG A 136 21.15 6.22 -5.01
C ARG A 136 20.81 7.57 -4.40
N HIS A 137 19.80 8.27 -4.94
CA HIS A 137 19.33 9.53 -4.38
C HIS A 137 18.78 9.35 -2.97
N VAL A 138 17.88 8.38 -2.75
CA VAL A 138 17.31 8.10 -1.42
C VAL A 138 18.38 7.68 -0.42
N ASP A 139 19.27 6.77 -0.78
CA ASP A 139 20.35 6.29 0.10
C ASP A 139 21.37 7.39 0.42
N GLY A 140 21.58 8.34 -0.51
CA GLY A 140 22.52 9.44 -0.39
C GLY A 140 21.97 10.68 0.33
N HIS A 141 20.66 10.80 0.48
CA HIS A 141 20.04 11.96 1.11
C HIS A 141 20.28 11.93 2.62
N VAL A 142 20.97 12.96 3.15
CA VAL A 142 21.41 13.03 4.56
C VAL A 142 20.25 12.81 5.53
N THR A 143 19.16 13.57 5.39
CA THR A 143 17.98 13.46 6.26
C THR A 143 17.35 12.06 6.24
N PHE A 144 17.10 11.49 5.05
CA PHE A 144 16.45 10.18 4.93
C PHE A 144 17.31 9.08 5.55
N ARG A 145 18.64 9.16 5.35
CA ARG A 145 19.59 8.23 5.97
C ARG A 145 19.66 8.36 7.48
N THR A 146 19.63 9.59 8.01
CA THR A 146 19.69 9.85 9.46
C THR A 146 18.51 9.24 10.20
N PHE A 147 17.30 9.35 9.67
CA PHE A 147 16.10 8.80 10.31
C PHE A 147 15.75 7.37 9.89
N GLY A 148 16.30 6.88 8.78
CA GLY A 148 16.12 5.51 8.32
C GLY A 148 14.66 5.14 7.99
N ASN A 149 13.82 6.12 7.72
CA ASN A 149 12.37 5.96 7.61
C ASN A 149 11.85 5.95 6.16
N VAL A 150 12.74 5.83 5.17
CA VAL A 150 12.41 5.73 3.74
C VAL A 150 12.89 4.39 3.18
N ARG A 151 11.95 3.60 2.69
CA ARG A 151 12.16 2.27 2.13
C ARG A 151 11.84 2.26 0.63
N MET A 152 12.85 2.05 -0.21
CA MET A 152 12.62 1.82 -1.64
C MET A 152 12.40 0.33 -1.96
N VAL A 153 11.30 0.02 -2.64
CA VAL A 153 11.00 -1.34 -3.13
C VAL A 153 11.97 -1.70 -4.24
N SER A 154 12.91 -2.60 -3.95
CA SER A 154 13.98 -2.98 -4.89
C SER A 154 13.51 -3.97 -5.95
N LYS A 155 12.60 -4.89 -5.57
CA LYS A 155 11.92 -5.81 -6.48
C LYS A 155 10.67 -5.12 -7.03
N ALA A 156 10.85 -4.31 -8.06
CA ALA A 156 9.77 -3.55 -8.69
C ALA A 156 8.67 -4.49 -9.21
N ASN A 157 7.42 -4.11 -8.95
CA ASN A 157 6.25 -4.79 -9.49
C ASN A 157 5.91 -4.18 -10.86
N LEU A 158 5.34 -4.95 -11.77
CA LEU A 158 4.71 -4.40 -12.98
C LEU A 158 3.28 -3.97 -12.63
N VAL A 159 2.88 -2.73 -12.93
CA VAL A 159 1.63 -2.15 -12.42
C VAL A 159 0.73 -1.67 -13.56
N THR A 160 -0.42 -2.31 -13.74
CA THR A 160 -1.46 -1.92 -14.69
C THR A 160 -2.60 -1.20 -13.93
N TYR A 161 -2.85 0.08 -14.23
CA TYR A 161 -3.87 0.89 -13.53
C TYR A 161 -5.26 0.25 -13.52
N ARG A 162 -5.67 -0.30 -14.67
CA ARG A 162 -6.98 -0.93 -14.84
C ARG A 162 -7.03 -2.38 -14.33
N GLY A 163 -5.89 -2.94 -13.92
CA GLY A 163 -5.76 -4.34 -13.54
C GLY A 163 -5.57 -4.55 -12.04
N PRO A 164 -5.58 -5.83 -11.59
CA PRO A 164 -5.30 -6.21 -10.21
C PRO A 164 -3.85 -5.98 -9.78
N THR A 165 -2.89 -5.82 -10.70
CA THR A 165 -1.48 -5.64 -10.33
C THR A 165 -1.22 -4.38 -9.51
N MET A 166 -2.04 -3.33 -9.67
CA MET A 166 -2.00 -2.17 -8.78
C MET A 166 -2.49 -2.50 -7.36
N VAL A 167 -3.52 -3.33 -7.19
CA VAL A 167 -3.96 -3.83 -5.87
C VAL A 167 -2.84 -4.64 -5.23
N ALA A 168 -2.25 -5.57 -5.98
CA ALA A 168 -1.14 -6.38 -5.51
C ALA A 168 0.06 -5.52 -5.07
N ASN A 169 0.37 -4.45 -5.80
CA ASN A 169 1.42 -3.50 -5.42
C ASN A 169 1.09 -2.77 -4.12
N THR A 170 -0.14 -2.28 -3.95
CA THR A 170 -0.57 -1.62 -2.71
C THR A 170 -0.50 -2.57 -1.52
N LEU A 171 -0.96 -3.82 -1.68
CA LEU A 171 -0.86 -4.86 -0.65
C LEU A 171 0.59 -5.23 -0.32
N HIS A 172 1.47 -5.32 -1.32
CA HIS A 172 2.90 -5.57 -1.12
C HIS A 172 3.55 -4.44 -0.32
N ALA A 173 3.26 -3.18 -0.64
CA ALA A 173 3.73 -2.04 0.14
C ALA A 173 3.17 -2.06 1.58
N ALA A 174 1.88 -2.37 1.75
CA ALA A 174 1.29 -2.52 3.09
C ALA A 174 1.97 -3.64 3.91
N ALA A 175 2.29 -4.77 3.30
CA ALA A 175 3.03 -5.85 3.94
C ALA A 175 4.45 -5.41 4.35
N ILE A 176 5.15 -4.65 3.50
CA ILE A 176 6.44 -4.04 3.86
C ILE A 176 6.25 -3.08 5.05
N ALA A 177 5.20 -2.24 5.02
CA ALA A 177 4.92 -1.31 6.11
C ALA A 177 4.72 -2.04 7.45
N LEU A 178 3.96 -3.13 7.46
CA LEU A 178 3.68 -3.92 8.67
C LEU A 178 4.92 -4.68 9.19
N THR A 179 5.81 -5.10 8.29
CA THR A 179 6.96 -5.95 8.64
C THR A 179 8.21 -5.15 8.99
N GLU A 180 8.46 -4.04 8.29
CA GLU A 180 9.64 -3.19 8.52
C GLU A 180 9.37 -2.10 9.57
N PHE A 181 8.10 -1.71 9.81
CA PHE A 181 7.73 -0.65 10.75
C PHE A 181 6.59 -1.09 11.68
N ASN A 182 6.75 -0.89 12.99
CA ASN A 182 5.82 -1.39 14.00
C ASN A 182 4.90 -0.34 14.61
N ASP A 183 5.03 0.93 14.24
CA ASP A 183 4.52 2.06 15.04
C ASP A 183 3.64 3.07 14.28
N TRP A 184 3.27 2.78 13.03
CA TRP A 184 2.42 3.66 12.23
C TRP A 184 0.91 3.45 12.49
N ASP A 185 0.11 4.45 12.18
CA ASP A 185 -1.33 4.51 12.49
C ASP A 185 -2.21 4.46 11.25
N TRP A 186 -1.82 5.16 10.19
CA TRP A 186 -2.53 5.18 8.90
C TRP A 186 -1.59 4.90 7.74
N PHE A 187 -2.07 4.13 6.77
CA PHE A 187 -1.44 3.86 5.49
C PHE A 187 -2.13 4.67 4.39
N ILE A 188 -1.37 5.56 3.73
CA ILE A 188 -1.85 6.47 2.70
C ILE A 188 -1.15 6.13 1.39
N ASN A 189 -1.90 5.82 0.34
CA ASN A 189 -1.33 5.59 -0.99
C ASN A 189 -1.40 6.87 -1.83
N LEU A 190 -0.33 7.15 -2.57
CA LEU A 190 -0.16 8.28 -3.48
C LEU A 190 0.61 7.81 -4.72
N SER A 191 0.44 8.52 -5.82
CA SER A 191 1.25 8.37 -7.04
C SER A 191 2.20 9.54 -7.26
N ALA A 192 3.05 9.39 -8.27
CA ALA A 192 3.88 10.46 -8.78
C ALA A 192 3.11 11.68 -9.33
N SER A 193 1.79 11.59 -9.52
CA SER A 193 0.97 12.72 -9.97
C SER A 193 0.13 13.36 -8.85
N ASP A 194 0.32 12.92 -7.61
CA ASP A 194 -0.32 13.47 -6.41
C ASP A 194 0.65 14.42 -5.69
N TYR A 195 0.10 15.44 -5.03
CA TYR A 195 0.89 16.42 -4.27
C TYR A 195 0.15 16.90 -3.02
N PRO A 196 0.85 17.14 -1.88
CA PRO A 196 0.22 17.68 -0.68
C PRO A 196 -0.13 19.17 -0.83
N LEU A 197 -1.25 19.57 -0.23
CA LEU A 197 -1.75 20.95 -0.11
C LEU A 197 -1.61 21.52 1.31
N VAL A 198 -0.98 20.76 2.21
CA VAL A 198 -0.80 21.07 3.63
C VAL A 198 0.57 20.55 4.08
N THR A 199 1.13 21.16 5.12
CA THR A 199 2.39 20.66 5.70
C THR A 199 2.14 19.35 6.46
N GLN A 200 3.21 18.59 6.73
CA GLN A 200 3.08 17.40 7.58
C GLN A 200 2.68 17.76 9.01
N ASP A 201 3.14 18.88 9.55
CA ASP A 201 2.73 19.36 10.86
C ASP A 201 1.23 19.67 10.92
N ASP A 202 0.68 20.29 9.86
CA ASP A 202 -0.77 20.50 9.72
C ASP A 202 -1.54 19.18 9.76
N LEU A 203 -1.08 18.22 8.95
CA LEU A 203 -1.73 16.93 8.79
C LEU A 203 -1.67 16.10 10.08
N LEU A 204 -0.49 16.01 10.70
CA LEU A 204 -0.27 15.30 11.96
C LEU A 204 -1.06 15.95 13.10
N HIS A 205 -1.17 17.27 13.12
CA HIS A 205 -1.99 17.98 14.11
C HIS A 205 -3.46 17.62 13.96
N ALA A 206 -4.01 17.74 12.75
CA ALA A 206 -5.41 17.44 12.49
C ALA A 206 -5.76 15.96 12.75
N PHE A 207 -4.89 15.02 12.36
CA PHE A 207 -5.07 13.60 12.63
C PHE A 207 -4.92 13.22 14.11
N SER A 208 -4.24 14.03 14.93
CA SER A 208 -4.12 13.77 16.37
C SER A 208 -5.48 13.82 17.09
N ASN A 209 -6.45 14.54 16.51
CA ASN A 209 -7.80 14.69 17.06
C ASN A 209 -8.77 13.60 16.57
N LEU A 210 -8.31 12.67 15.74
CA LEU A 210 -9.13 11.61 15.15
C LEU A 210 -8.97 10.27 15.88
N PRO A 211 -10.04 9.47 16.00
CA PRO A 211 -9.93 8.06 16.34
C PRO A 211 -9.05 7.32 15.31
N ARG A 212 -8.06 6.56 15.80
CA ARG A 212 -7.02 5.92 14.96
C ARG A 212 -7.50 4.73 14.13
N ASP A 213 -8.73 4.30 14.36
CA ASP A 213 -9.40 3.24 13.62
C ASP A 213 -10.19 3.73 12.41
N LEU A 214 -10.34 5.05 12.23
CA LEU A 214 -11.02 5.59 11.05
C LEU A 214 -10.27 5.27 9.76
N ASN A 215 -11.04 4.94 8.73
CA ASN A 215 -10.58 4.62 7.38
C ASN A 215 -11.22 5.63 6.40
N PHE A 216 -10.42 6.53 5.84
CA PHE A 216 -10.88 7.46 4.81
C PHE A 216 -10.87 6.74 3.46
N ILE A 217 -12.06 6.36 3.02
CA ILE A 217 -12.31 5.60 1.80
C ILE A 217 -13.64 6.06 1.19
N ASP A 218 -13.56 6.81 0.08
CA ASP A 218 -14.73 7.15 -0.73
C ASP A 218 -15.36 5.85 -1.25
N HIS A 219 -16.65 5.62 -1.03
CA HIS A 219 -17.29 4.37 -1.40
C HIS A 219 -18.78 4.51 -1.69
N THR A 220 -19.28 3.64 -2.57
CA THR A 220 -20.71 3.43 -2.82
C THR A 220 -21.00 1.96 -3.16
N SER A 221 -22.15 1.48 -2.72
CA SER A 221 -22.70 0.19 -3.15
C SER A 221 -23.60 0.30 -4.38
N ASP A 222 -23.97 1.51 -4.80
CA ASP A 222 -24.62 1.75 -6.08
C ASP A 222 -23.56 1.75 -7.20
N ILE A 223 -23.35 0.57 -7.77
CA ILE A 223 -22.36 0.36 -8.82
C ILE A 223 -22.90 0.70 -10.22
N GLY A 224 -24.21 0.95 -10.39
CA GLY A 224 -24.84 1.36 -11.66
C GLY A 224 -24.29 0.68 -12.91
N TRP A 225 -23.86 1.49 -13.89
CA TRP A 225 -23.26 1.03 -15.16
C TRP A 225 -21.98 0.20 -14.98
N LYS A 226 -21.26 0.38 -13.86
CA LYS A 226 -20.04 -0.38 -13.55
C LYS A 226 -20.34 -1.86 -13.37
N ASP A 227 -21.57 -2.26 -13.07
CA ASP A 227 -21.92 -3.68 -13.07
C ASP A 227 -21.66 -4.33 -14.45
N HIS A 228 -22.24 -3.75 -15.49
CA HIS A 228 -22.17 -4.29 -16.84
C HIS A 228 -20.81 -4.06 -17.51
N GLN A 229 -20.13 -2.97 -17.18
CA GLN A 229 -18.84 -2.62 -17.77
C GLN A 229 -17.64 -3.11 -16.96
N ARG A 230 -17.82 -3.42 -15.67
CA ARG A 230 -16.71 -3.77 -14.78
C ARG A 230 -16.84 -5.09 -14.03
N ALA A 231 -17.97 -5.34 -13.39
CA ALA A 231 -18.14 -6.53 -12.55
C ALA A 231 -18.35 -7.82 -13.35
N ARG A 232 -19.22 -7.77 -14.37
CA ARG A 232 -19.57 -8.92 -15.20
C ARG A 232 -18.53 -9.27 -16.26
N PRO A 233 -17.84 -8.30 -16.90
CA PRO A 233 -16.74 -8.64 -17.80
C PRO A 233 -15.58 -9.30 -17.06
N ILE A 234 -14.82 -10.11 -17.79
CA ILE A 234 -13.63 -10.79 -17.29
C ILE A 234 -12.44 -10.21 -18.04
N ILE A 235 -11.44 -9.76 -17.29
CA ILE A 235 -10.16 -9.29 -17.85
C ILE A 235 -9.01 -10.17 -17.39
N ILE A 236 -7.95 -10.22 -18.18
CA ILE A 236 -6.66 -10.77 -17.77
C ILE A 236 -5.64 -9.65 -17.83
N ASP A 237 -4.91 -9.45 -16.73
CA ASP A 237 -3.83 -8.48 -16.66
C ASP A 237 -2.51 -9.12 -17.13
N PRO A 238 -1.92 -8.66 -18.25
CA PRO A 238 -0.65 -9.19 -18.75
C PRO A 238 0.49 -9.02 -17.74
N GLY A 239 0.38 -8.06 -16.83
CA GLY A 239 1.38 -7.82 -15.79
C GLY A 239 1.58 -9.00 -14.83
N LEU A 240 0.68 -9.99 -14.83
CA LEU A 240 0.79 -11.20 -14.04
C LEU A 240 1.71 -12.28 -14.66
N TYR A 241 1.98 -12.23 -15.97
CA TYR A 241 2.74 -13.28 -16.68
C TYR A 241 3.69 -12.76 -17.78
N MET A 242 3.68 -11.46 -18.05
CA MET A 242 4.59 -10.80 -18.99
C MET A 242 5.52 -9.84 -18.26
N THR A 243 6.67 -9.56 -18.85
CA THR A 243 7.65 -8.58 -18.33
C THR A 243 7.44 -7.17 -18.89
N LYS A 244 6.72 -7.04 -20.01
CA LYS A 244 6.41 -5.76 -20.64
C LYS A 244 5.01 -5.30 -20.25
N LYS A 245 4.88 -4.05 -19.82
CA LYS A 245 3.59 -3.42 -19.50
C LYS A 245 2.69 -3.37 -20.74
N GLN A 246 1.45 -3.79 -20.57
CA GLN A 246 0.39 -3.71 -21.58
C GLN A 246 -0.95 -3.46 -20.88
N ASP A 247 -1.94 -2.92 -21.61
CA ASP A 247 -3.29 -2.82 -21.07
C ASP A 247 -3.93 -4.22 -20.90
N VAL A 248 -5.00 -4.29 -20.14
CA VAL A 248 -5.70 -5.55 -19.85
C VAL A 248 -6.29 -6.18 -21.11
N PHE A 249 -6.29 -7.50 -21.17
CA PHE A 249 -6.99 -8.26 -22.20
C PHE A 249 -8.42 -8.57 -21.78
N TRP A 250 -9.35 -8.41 -22.71
CA TRP A 250 -10.76 -8.73 -22.50
C TRP A 250 -11.03 -10.18 -22.88
N ILE A 251 -11.77 -10.87 -22.03
CA ILE A 251 -12.33 -12.18 -22.33
C ILE A 251 -13.75 -12.00 -22.85
N THR A 252 -14.13 -12.78 -23.86
CA THR A 252 -15.44 -12.66 -24.51
C THR A 252 -16.57 -13.11 -23.61
N GLN A 253 -16.32 -14.11 -22.75
CA GLN A 253 -17.27 -14.57 -21.75
C GLN A 253 -17.41 -13.57 -20.60
N ARG A 254 -18.62 -13.56 -20.02
CA ARG A 254 -18.96 -12.76 -18.84
C ARG A 254 -19.37 -13.68 -17.69
N ARG A 255 -19.25 -13.18 -16.47
CA ARG A 255 -19.71 -13.84 -15.24
C ARG A 255 -20.94 -13.15 -14.65
N SER A 256 -21.64 -13.87 -13.77
CA SER A 256 -22.61 -13.29 -12.85
C SER A 256 -21.92 -12.50 -11.73
N ARG A 257 -22.70 -11.71 -10.98
CA ARG A 257 -22.22 -11.08 -9.75
C ARG A 257 -21.87 -12.15 -8.70
N PRO A 258 -20.90 -11.88 -7.81
CA PRO A 258 -20.64 -12.75 -6.68
C PRO A 258 -21.86 -12.74 -5.75
N THR A 259 -22.18 -13.90 -5.18
CA THR A 259 -23.23 -14.06 -4.17
C THR A 259 -22.68 -14.12 -2.75
N ALA A 260 -21.35 -14.29 -2.61
CA ALA A 260 -20.68 -14.41 -1.31
C ALA A 260 -20.44 -13.07 -0.60
N PHE A 261 -20.47 -11.95 -1.32
CA PHE A 261 -20.25 -10.61 -0.79
C PHE A 261 -20.89 -9.55 -1.70
N LYS A 262 -21.17 -8.37 -1.14
CA LYS A 262 -21.71 -7.22 -1.88
C LYS A 262 -20.55 -6.41 -2.48
N LEU A 263 -20.66 -6.03 -3.75
CA LEU A 263 -19.63 -5.20 -4.40
C LEU A 263 -19.77 -3.73 -3.99
N PHE A 264 -18.63 -3.11 -3.71
CA PHE A 264 -18.51 -1.66 -3.50
C PHE A 264 -17.46 -1.10 -4.47
N THR A 265 -17.63 0.18 -4.83
CA THR A 265 -16.64 0.91 -5.64
C THR A 265 -16.39 2.30 -5.09
N GLY A 266 -15.25 2.88 -5.42
CA GLY A 266 -14.89 4.23 -4.99
C GLY A 266 -13.56 4.70 -5.58
N SER A 267 -12.93 5.66 -4.92
CA SER A 267 -11.62 6.18 -5.29
C SER A 267 -10.51 5.16 -5.04
N ALA A 268 -9.49 5.11 -5.92
CA ALA A 268 -8.31 4.27 -5.67
C ALA A 268 -7.37 4.85 -4.59
N TRP A 269 -7.62 6.07 -4.12
CA TRP A 269 -6.82 6.78 -3.11
C TRP A 269 -7.51 6.73 -1.76
N MET A 270 -6.76 6.39 -0.73
CA MET A 270 -7.33 6.12 0.60
C MET A 270 -6.32 6.48 1.69
N ALA A 271 -6.83 6.73 2.90
CA ALA A 271 -6.05 6.70 4.13
C ALA A 271 -6.65 5.64 5.06
N LEU A 272 -5.98 4.49 5.15
CA LEU A 272 -6.49 3.29 5.80
C LEU A 272 -5.82 3.08 7.16
N SER A 273 -6.59 2.81 8.20
CA SER A 273 -6.06 2.50 9.52
C SER A 273 -5.14 1.27 9.48
N ARG A 274 -4.16 1.22 10.38
CA ARG A 274 -3.27 0.05 10.53
C ARG A 274 -4.06 -1.22 10.80
N SER A 275 -5.13 -1.14 11.60
CA SER A 275 -5.97 -2.30 11.91
C SER A 275 -6.63 -2.91 10.67
N PHE A 276 -7.08 -2.09 9.73
CA PHE A 276 -7.68 -2.56 8.48
C PHE A 276 -6.64 -3.14 7.51
N ILE A 277 -5.45 -2.53 7.45
CA ILE A 277 -4.33 -3.07 6.66
C ILE A 277 -3.85 -4.41 7.24
N ASP A 278 -3.76 -4.51 8.57
CA ASP A 278 -3.45 -5.75 9.27
C ASP A 278 -4.46 -6.85 8.92
N TYR A 279 -5.75 -6.54 8.92
CA TYR A 279 -6.80 -7.47 8.46
C TYR A 279 -6.64 -7.86 6.98
N CYS A 280 -6.31 -6.92 6.09
CA CYS A 280 -6.09 -7.23 4.67
C CYS A 280 -4.92 -8.20 4.44
N ILE A 281 -3.83 -8.10 5.23
CA ILE A 281 -2.60 -8.88 5.07
C ILE A 281 -2.62 -10.17 5.90
N TRP A 282 -2.92 -10.05 7.19
CA TRP A 282 -2.84 -11.12 8.19
C TRP A 282 -4.18 -11.67 8.62
N GLY A 283 -5.29 -11.03 8.23
CA GLY A 283 -6.63 -11.34 8.73
C GLY A 283 -6.93 -12.84 8.76
N TRP A 284 -7.53 -13.28 9.86
CA TRP A 284 -7.91 -14.67 10.10
C TRP A 284 -9.10 -15.10 9.25
N ASP A 285 -9.99 -14.16 8.95
CA ASP A 285 -11.08 -14.36 8.02
C ASP A 285 -10.54 -14.50 6.58
N ASN A 286 -11.20 -15.34 5.79
CA ASN A 286 -10.84 -15.57 4.39
C ASN A 286 -11.44 -14.53 3.43
N LEU A 287 -12.27 -13.59 3.92
CA LEU A 287 -12.88 -12.54 3.10
C LEU A 287 -11.84 -11.74 2.28
N PRO A 288 -10.74 -11.18 2.82
CA PRO A 288 -9.77 -10.43 2.02
C PRO A 288 -9.15 -11.25 0.89
N ARG A 289 -8.90 -12.55 1.11
CA ARG A 289 -8.34 -13.47 0.12
C ARG A 289 -9.36 -13.85 -0.95
N THR A 290 -10.59 -14.13 -0.53
CA THR A 290 -11.71 -14.45 -1.44
C THR A 290 -12.04 -13.28 -2.36
N VAL A 291 -12.09 -12.06 -1.80
CA VAL A 291 -12.30 -10.84 -2.57
C VAL A 291 -11.10 -10.59 -3.49
N LEU A 292 -9.87 -10.80 -3.04
CA LEU A 292 -8.68 -10.65 -3.89
C LEU A 292 -8.73 -11.56 -5.11
N MET A 293 -9.09 -12.84 -4.92
CA MET A 293 -9.28 -13.80 -6.01
C MET A 293 -10.37 -13.35 -6.99
N TYR A 294 -11.46 -12.75 -6.52
CA TYR A 294 -12.50 -12.23 -7.42
C TYR A 294 -12.03 -11.02 -8.24
N TYR A 295 -11.25 -10.15 -7.62
CA TYR A 295 -10.72 -8.93 -8.22
C TYR A 295 -9.54 -9.19 -9.17
N THR A 296 -8.94 -10.39 -9.23
CA THR A 296 -7.91 -10.69 -10.26
C THR A 296 -8.42 -10.54 -11.70
N ASN A 297 -9.73 -10.63 -11.91
CA ASN A 297 -10.35 -10.49 -13.23
C ASN A 297 -11.41 -9.39 -13.29
N PHE A 298 -11.27 -8.36 -12.45
CA PHE A 298 -12.16 -7.20 -12.41
C PHE A 298 -11.45 -5.95 -12.96
N ILE A 299 -12.10 -5.19 -13.84
CA ILE A 299 -11.52 -3.95 -14.39
C ILE A 299 -11.54 -2.82 -13.36
N SER A 300 -10.47 -2.03 -13.31
CA SER A 300 -10.26 -1.00 -12.28
C SER A 300 -10.34 -1.57 -10.87
N SER A 301 -9.68 -2.72 -10.65
CA SER A 301 -9.66 -3.41 -9.36
C SER A 301 -9.29 -2.55 -8.13
N PRO A 302 -8.36 -1.58 -8.21
CA PRO A 302 -8.05 -0.69 -7.09
C PRO A 302 -9.25 0.14 -6.61
N GLU A 303 -10.18 0.46 -7.50
CA GLU A 303 -11.41 1.20 -7.20
C GLU A 303 -12.51 0.30 -6.61
N GLY A 304 -12.20 -0.91 -6.14
CA GLY A 304 -13.22 -1.82 -5.60
C GLY A 304 -12.75 -2.85 -4.57
N TYR A 305 -11.49 -3.31 -4.64
CA TYR A 305 -10.99 -4.34 -3.71
C TYR A 305 -11.13 -3.92 -2.23
N PHE A 306 -10.45 -2.83 -1.83
CA PHE A 306 -10.44 -2.37 -0.44
C PHE A 306 -11.84 -1.98 0.05
N HIS A 307 -12.62 -1.31 -0.80
CA HIS A 307 -14.02 -0.94 -0.57
C HIS A 307 -14.90 -2.16 -0.25
N THR A 308 -14.77 -3.21 -1.06
CA THR A 308 -15.54 -4.44 -0.88
C THR A 308 -15.10 -5.19 0.37
N VAL A 309 -13.80 -5.25 0.67
CA VAL A 309 -13.32 -5.88 1.91
C VAL A 309 -13.85 -5.13 3.13
N ILE A 310 -13.62 -3.82 3.23
CA ILE A 310 -13.98 -3.04 4.43
C ILE A 310 -15.48 -3.02 4.70
N CYS A 311 -16.31 -2.95 3.65
CA CYS A 311 -17.76 -2.87 3.79
C CYS A 311 -18.43 -4.22 4.06
N ASN A 312 -17.78 -5.34 3.71
CA ASN A 312 -18.31 -6.67 4.03
C ASN A 312 -17.81 -7.20 5.39
N ALA A 313 -16.70 -6.67 5.91
CA ALA A 313 -16.17 -7.01 7.23
C ALA A 313 -16.92 -6.27 8.35
N GLN A 314 -17.55 -7.02 9.25
CA GLN A 314 -18.46 -6.46 10.28
C GLN A 314 -17.74 -5.51 11.24
N GLU A 315 -16.48 -5.78 11.55
CA GLU A 315 -15.64 -5.04 12.50
C GLU A 315 -15.32 -3.62 12.02
N PHE A 316 -15.33 -3.39 10.70
CA PHE A 316 -14.93 -2.10 10.11
C PHE A 316 -16.10 -1.25 9.62
N ARG A 317 -17.34 -1.76 9.61
CA ARG A 317 -18.52 -1.07 9.03
C ARG A 317 -18.79 0.32 9.60
N ASN A 318 -18.40 0.58 10.85
CA ASN A 318 -18.61 1.87 11.54
C ASN A 318 -17.38 2.76 11.57
N THR A 319 -16.29 2.36 10.90
CA THR A 319 -15.02 3.07 10.88
C THR A 319 -14.76 3.78 9.55
N THR A 320 -15.70 3.70 8.59
CA THR A 320 -15.50 4.25 7.26
C THR A 320 -15.87 5.73 7.20
N VAL A 321 -14.96 6.58 6.75
CA VAL A 321 -15.23 7.98 6.43
C VAL A 321 -15.28 8.08 4.92
N ASN A 322 -16.44 8.46 4.37
CA ASN A 322 -16.69 8.47 2.94
C ASN A 322 -16.03 9.69 2.26
N SER A 323 -14.71 9.64 2.12
CA SER A 323 -13.84 10.64 1.50
C SER A 323 -12.51 10.00 1.13
N ASP A 324 -11.94 10.37 0.00
CA ASP A 324 -10.58 9.97 -0.40
C ASP A 324 -9.50 10.98 0.01
N LEU A 325 -9.88 12.09 0.65
CA LEU A 325 -8.99 13.19 1.04
C LEU A 325 -8.25 13.88 -0.13
N HIS A 326 -8.75 13.77 -1.35
CA HIS A 326 -8.15 14.40 -2.52
C HIS A 326 -9.06 15.48 -3.12
N PHE A 327 -8.45 16.59 -3.52
CA PHE A 327 -9.05 17.47 -4.52
C PHE A 327 -8.79 16.88 -5.91
N ILE A 328 -9.87 16.59 -6.63
CA ILE A 328 -9.83 16.05 -8.00
C ILE A 328 -10.79 16.86 -8.87
N SER A 329 -10.28 17.46 -9.95
CA SER A 329 -11.11 18.11 -10.97
C SER A 329 -11.36 17.14 -12.13
N TRP A 330 -12.62 17.01 -12.52
CA TRP A 330 -13.04 16.18 -13.66
C TRP A 330 -13.59 17.04 -14.79
N ASP A 331 -13.36 16.61 -16.03
CA ASP A 331 -14.09 17.15 -17.19
C ASP A 331 -15.59 16.77 -17.08
N ASN A 332 -16.47 17.51 -17.75
CA ASN A 332 -17.88 17.14 -17.89
C ASN A 332 -18.23 16.93 -19.37
N PRO A 333 -18.54 15.68 -19.81
CA PRO A 333 -18.57 14.43 -19.04
C PRO A 333 -17.17 13.96 -18.61
N PRO A 334 -17.05 13.15 -17.53
CA PRO A 334 -15.76 12.70 -17.04
C PRO A 334 -15.07 11.78 -18.06
N LYS A 335 -13.78 12.07 -18.31
CA LYS A 335 -12.89 11.19 -19.08
C LYS A 335 -12.33 10.08 -18.20
N GLN A 336 -11.53 9.18 -18.79
CA GLN A 336 -10.85 8.10 -18.05
C GLN A 336 -9.91 8.60 -16.95
N HIS A 337 -9.28 9.76 -17.15
CA HIS A 337 -8.36 10.35 -16.18
C HIS A 337 -8.84 11.76 -15.80
N PRO A 338 -8.61 12.21 -14.55
CA PRO A 338 -8.93 13.57 -14.13
C PRO A 338 -8.25 14.65 -14.98
N HIS A 339 -8.75 15.88 -14.87
CA HIS A 339 -8.10 17.06 -15.43
C HIS A 339 -6.70 17.26 -14.81
N TYR A 340 -5.74 17.74 -15.59
CA TYR A 340 -4.44 18.15 -15.06
C TYR A 340 -4.58 19.51 -14.40
N LEU A 341 -4.24 19.59 -13.12
CA LEU A 341 -4.35 20.81 -12.34
C LEU A 341 -3.21 21.77 -12.66
N GLY A 342 -3.53 23.06 -12.79
CA GLY A 342 -2.57 24.14 -13.04
C GLY A 342 -2.81 25.36 -12.15
N LEU A 343 -2.12 26.47 -12.44
CA LEU A 343 -2.18 27.69 -11.64
C LEU A 343 -3.60 28.25 -11.45
N ALA A 344 -4.48 28.08 -12.45
CA ALA A 344 -5.88 28.50 -12.40
C ALA A 344 -6.69 27.75 -11.33
N ASP A 345 -6.25 26.57 -10.92
CA ASP A 345 -6.95 25.71 -9.97
C ASP A 345 -6.55 25.97 -8.51
N MET A 346 -5.52 26.80 -8.30
CA MET A 346 -4.93 27.04 -6.97
C MET A 346 -5.98 27.42 -5.93
N LYS A 347 -6.88 28.35 -6.27
CA LYS A 347 -7.94 28.78 -5.35
C LYS A 347 -8.88 27.61 -5.00
N ARG A 348 -9.32 26.85 -5.99
CA ARG A 348 -10.23 25.70 -5.79
C ARG A 348 -9.58 24.60 -4.96
N MET A 349 -8.29 24.36 -5.17
CA MET A 349 -7.49 23.43 -4.35
C MET A 349 -7.49 23.86 -2.87
N VAL A 350 -7.18 25.13 -2.58
CA VAL A 350 -7.17 25.65 -1.20
C VAL A 350 -8.56 25.63 -0.57
N ASP A 351 -9.59 26.09 -1.30
CA ASP A 351 -10.97 26.17 -0.81
C ASP A 351 -11.56 24.79 -0.50
N SER A 352 -11.11 23.73 -1.18
CA SER A 352 -11.56 22.35 -0.95
C SER A 352 -11.22 21.81 0.43
N SER A 353 -10.25 22.43 1.11
CA SER A 353 -9.70 21.96 2.39
C SER A 353 -9.06 20.56 2.35
N ALA A 354 -8.94 19.92 1.18
CA ALA A 354 -8.32 18.62 1.04
C ALA A 354 -6.81 18.67 1.32
N PRO A 355 -6.22 17.66 1.99
CA PRO A 355 -4.78 17.59 2.23
C PRO A 355 -3.96 17.24 0.98
N PHE A 356 -4.57 16.62 -0.03
CA PHE A 356 -3.90 16.19 -1.26
C PHE A 356 -4.68 16.67 -2.49
N ALA A 357 -4.00 16.77 -3.63
CA ALA A 357 -4.63 17.07 -4.91
C ALA A 357 -4.04 16.23 -6.04
N ARG A 358 -4.86 16.03 -7.08
CA ARG A 358 -4.45 15.36 -8.32
C ARG A 358 -5.28 15.72 -9.55
N LYS A 359 -4.72 15.62 -10.76
CA LYS A 359 -3.36 15.16 -11.08
C LYS A 359 -2.49 16.29 -11.62
N PHE A 360 -1.19 16.25 -11.34
CA PHE A 360 -0.24 17.24 -11.82
C PHE A 360 0.63 16.69 -12.95
N HIS A 361 1.04 17.57 -13.87
CA HIS A 361 2.16 17.30 -14.75
C HIS A 361 3.47 17.38 -13.95
N GLU A 362 4.48 16.63 -14.39
CA GLU A 362 5.82 16.77 -13.85
C GLU A 362 6.33 18.19 -14.11
N ASN A 363 6.91 18.82 -13.08
CA ASN A 363 7.47 20.18 -13.15
C ASN A 363 6.46 21.28 -13.55
N ASP A 364 5.16 21.08 -13.33
CA ASP A 364 4.17 22.14 -13.55
C ASP A 364 4.43 23.32 -12.59
N PRO A 365 4.37 24.59 -13.05
CA PRO A 365 4.56 25.78 -12.21
C PRO A 365 3.62 25.86 -11.01
N VAL A 366 2.46 25.20 -11.06
CA VAL A 366 1.56 25.13 -9.89
C VAL A 366 2.21 24.41 -8.70
N LEU A 367 3.09 23.44 -8.95
CA LEU A 367 3.81 22.73 -7.89
C LEU A 367 4.77 23.67 -7.16
N ASP A 368 5.43 24.57 -7.89
CA ASP A 368 6.31 25.59 -7.29
C ASP A 368 5.50 26.59 -6.45
N LYS A 369 4.31 26.94 -6.94
CA LYS A 369 3.36 27.79 -6.18
C LYS A 369 2.87 27.10 -4.91
N ILE A 370 2.54 25.80 -4.95
CA ILE A 370 2.17 25.02 -3.76
C ILE A 370 3.34 24.96 -2.77
N ASP A 371 4.55 24.66 -3.25
CA ASP A 371 5.75 24.60 -2.43
C ASP A 371 6.01 25.93 -1.69
N ALA A 372 5.88 27.05 -2.39
CA ALA A 372 6.11 28.39 -1.84
C ALA A 372 4.98 28.84 -0.90
N GLU A 373 3.71 28.75 -1.33
CA GLU A 373 2.57 29.37 -0.62
C GLU A 373 1.96 28.47 0.45
N LEU A 374 1.96 27.14 0.26
CA LEU A 374 1.30 26.21 1.18
C LEU A 374 2.29 25.43 2.05
N LEU A 375 3.43 25.03 1.47
CA LEU A 375 4.38 24.14 2.15
C LEU A 375 5.60 24.88 2.72
N SER A 376 5.77 26.16 2.38
CA SER A 376 6.90 27.00 2.83
C SER A 376 8.27 26.34 2.63
N ARG A 377 8.44 25.62 1.51
CA ARG A 377 9.69 24.93 1.12
C ARG A 377 10.28 25.53 -0.14
N GLY A 378 11.60 25.47 -0.25
CA GLY A 378 12.31 25.79 -1.48
C GLY A 378 12.70 24.54 -2.29
N PRO A 379 13.25 24.73 -3.51
CA PRO A 379 13.60 23.63 -4.40
C PRO A 379 14.56 22.63 -3.74
N GLY A 380 14.23 21.33 -3.83
CA GLY A 380 15.06 20.26 -3.29
C GLY A 380 15.07 20.11 -1.76
N MET A 381 14.45 21.04 -1.01
CA MET A 381 14.38 20.97 0.45
C MET A 381 13.17 20.15 0.90
N VAL A 382 13.26 19.55 2.08
CA VAL A 382 12.09 18.96 2.76
C VAL A 382 11.17 20.05 3.31
N VAL A 383 9.91 19.72 3.60
CA VAL A 383 9.01 20.67 4.28
C VAL A 383 9.48 20.91 5.72
N PRO A 384 9.73 22.17 6.11
CA PRO A 384 10.12 22.48 7.47
C PRO A 384 8.95 22.35 8.44
N GLY A 385 9.15 21.61 9.52
CA GLY A 385 8.19 21.44 10.62
C GLY A 385 8.77 21.89 11.96
N GLY A 386 8.05 21.61 13.06
CA GLY A 386 8.47 21.91 14.43
C GLY A 386 9.75 21.18 14.86
N TRP A 387 10.10 20.11 14.15
CA TRP A 387 11.35 19.37 14.30
C TRP A 387 12.56 20.07 13.66
N CYS A 388 12.37 21.12 12.86
CA CYS A 388 13.44 21.92 12.25
C CYS A 388 13.71 23.16 13.10
N ILE A 389 14.81 23.15 13.87
CA ILE A 389 15.17 24.24 14.82
C ILE A 389 16.35 25.09 14.36
N GLY A 390 16.85 24.86 13.14
CA GLY A 390 17.91 25.67 12.54
C GLY A 390 17.42 27.06 12.13
N SER A 391 18.38 27.94 11.86
CA SER A 391 18.09 29.26 11.32
C SER A 391 17.65 29.17 9.85
N ARG A 392 16.88 30.17 9.40
CA ARG A 392 16.62 30.43 7.97
C ARG A 392 17.47 31.59 7.43
N GLU A 393 18.30 32.20 8.27
CA GLU A 393 19.14 33.32 7.89
C GLU A 393 20.06 32.93 6.72
N ASN A 394 20.24 33.84 5.78
CA ASN A 394 21.05 33.65 4.58
C ASN A 394 20.66 32.43 3.72
N GLY A 395 19.40 31.99 3.78
CA GLY A 395 18.90 30.85 2.99
C GLY A 395 19.37 29.49 3.50
N SER A 396 19.83 29.41 4.76
CA SER A 396 20.15 28.15 5.41
C SER A 396 18.92 27.26 5.53
N ASP A 397 19.11 25.94 5.39
CA ASP A 397 18.05 24.95 5.59
C ASP A 397 17.75 24.82 7.09
N PRO A 398 16.55 25.21 7.56
CA PRO A 398 16.20 25.11 8.98
C PRO A 398 16.17 23.66 9.49
N CYS A 399 16.05 22.67 8.60
CA CYS A 399 16.04 21.25 8.95
C CYS A 399 17.45 20.65 9.06
N SER A 400 18.50 21.45 8.85
CA SER A 400 19.89 21.08 9.12
C SER A 400 20.18 20.87 10.61
N VAL A 401 19.41 21.52 11.49
CA VAL A 401 19.46 21.30 12.95
C VAL A 401 18.16 20.64 13.39
N ILE A 402 18.29 19.39 13.84
CA ILE A 402 17.17 18.53 14.22
C ILE A 402 16.80 18.77 15.68
N GLY A 403 15.54 19.12 15.92
CA GLY A 403 14.93 19.21 17.24
C GLY A 403 14.07 17.99 17.58
N ASN A 404 13.12 18.17 18.50
CA ASN A 404 12.21 17.09 18.89
C ASN A 404 11.18 16.81 17.78
N THR A 405 11.17 15.57 17.30
CA THR A 405 10.29 15.13 16.21
C THR A 405 8.81 15.09 16.57
N THR A 406 8.44 15.11 17.85
CA THR A 406 7.04 15.15 18.32
C THR A 406 6.45 16.56 18.37
N VAL A 407 7.27 17.60 18.27
CA VAL A 407 6.81 18.99 18.31
C VAL A 407 6.27 19.37 16.94
N LEU A 408 4.97 19.69 16.89
CA LEU A 408 4.31 20.18 15.68
C LEU A 408 4.13 21.70 15.76
N ARG A 409 4.26 22.36 14.61
CA ARG A 409 3.95 23.78 14.39
C ARG A 409 2.85 23.88 13.33
N PRO A 410 1.58 23.61 13.70
CA PRO A 410 0.47 23.69 12.76
C PRO A 410 0.35 25.12 12.19
N GLY A 411 0.17 25.21 10.88
CA GLY A 411 -0.08 26.44 10.14
C GLY A 411 -1.55 26.58 9.72
N PRO A 412 -1.85 27.42 8.72
CA PRO A 412 -3.22 27.60 8.23
C PRO A 412 -3.84 26.34 7.62
N GLY A 413 -3.03 25.36 7.18
CA GLY A 413 -3.50 24.09 6.63
C GLY A 413 -4.26 23.26 7.66
N SER A 414 -3.80 23.24 8.92
CA SER A 414 -4.46 22.52 10.01
C SER A 414 -5.92 22.93 10.20
N LYS A 415 -6.20 24.24 10.23
CA LYS A 415 -7.56 24.79 10.34
C LYS A 415 -8.46 24.38 9.19
N ARG A 416 -7.93 24.33 7.96
CA ARG A 416 -8.69 23.83 6.80
C ARG A 416 -9.05 22.36 6.99
N LEU A 417 -8.10 21.54 7.43
CA LEU A 417 -8.33 20.12 7.70
C LEU A 417 -9.32 19.89 8.84
N GLU A 418 -9.25 20.66 9.92
CA GLU A 418 -10.20 20.59 11.02
C GLU A 418 -11.63 20.88 10.56
N ASN A 419 -11.81 21.89 9.69
CA ASN A 419 -13.12 22.17 9.08
C ASN A 419 -13.60 21.00 8.22
N LEU A 420 -12.70 20.41 7.40
CA LEU A 420 -13.01 19.24 6.59
C LEU A 420 -13.44 18.05 7.46
N PHE A 421 -12.67 17.72 8.50
CA PHE A 421 -12.97 16.60 9.39
C PHE A 421 -14.24 16.81 10.20
N THR A 422 -14.48 18.03 10.68
CA THR A 422 -15.74 18.39 11.36
C THR A 422 -16.93 18.15 10.44
N SER A 423 -16.82 18.51 9.16
CA SER A 423 -17.87 18.27 8.16
C SER A 423 -18.04 16.78 7.87
N LEU A 424 -16.95 16.05 7.64
CA LEU A 424 -16.99 14.61 7.31
C LEU A 424 -17.51 13.75 8.47
N LEU A 425 -17.21 14.15 9.71
CA LEU A 425 -17.58 13.43 10.92
C LEU A 425 -18.89 13.92 11.57
N SER A 426 -19.61 14.85 10.93
CA SER A 426 -20.92 15.31 11.41
C SER A 426 -21.96 14.18 11.34
N ASP A 427 -23.00 14.26 12.17
CA ASP A 427 -24.08 13.27 12.17
C ASP A 427 -24.78 13.15 10.80
N GLU A 428 -24.84 14.24 10.04
CA GLU A 428 -25.43 14.29 8.70
C GLU A 428 -24.59 13.56 7.64
N ASN A 429 -23.26 13.53 7.80
CA ASN A 429 -22.35 12.98 6.80
C ASN A 429 -21.79 11.62 7.19
N PHE A 430 -21.45 11.40 8.45
CA PHE A 430 -20.71 10.21 8.86
C PHE A 430 -21.58 8.97 8.91
N ARG A 431 -22.67 9.00 9.70
CA ARG A 431 -23.53 7.81 9.89
C ARG A 431 -24.31 7.40 8.65
N PRO A 432 -24.91 8.32 7.86
CA PRO A 432 -25.68 7.94 6.68
C PRO A 432 -24.83 7.43 5.53
N LYS A 433 -23.52 7.73 5.51
CA LYS A 433 -22.59 7.37 4.43
C LYS A 433 -21.62 6.25 4.81
N GLN A 434 -21.95 5.46 5.85
CA GLN A 434 -21.23 4.22 6.12
C GLN A 434 -21.50 3.17 5.04
N CYS A 435 -20.76 2.06 5.10
CA CYS A 435 -20.97 0.88 4.29
C CYS A 435 -22.38 0.28 4.48
N VAL A 436 -23.34 0.70 3.65
CA VAL A 436 -24.72 0.19 3.57
C VAL A 436 -24.94 -0.67 2.32
#